data_AF-A0A392NGB9-F1
#
_entry.id   AF-A0A392NGB9-F1
#
_cell.length_a   1.000
_cell.length_b   1.000
_cell.length_c   1.000
_cell.angle_alpha   90.00
_cell.angle_beta   90.00
_cell.angle_gamma   90.00
#
_symmetry.space_group_name_H-M   'P 1'
#
loop_
_entity.id
_entity.type
_entity.pdbx_description
1 polymer ?
#
loop_
_entity_poly.entity_id
_entity_poly.type
_entity_poly.pdbx_seq_one_letter_code
_entity_poly.pdbx_strand_id
1 'polypeptide(L)'
;SAYHVVTDVAILRFMVEVCWGPMLAAFSVTLDQSDDRVATSQSLQGFRHAVHVTAVMGMQTQRDAFVTSVAKFTYLHCAGDMKQKNVDAVKVNES
;
A
#
# COMPACT_ATOMS: atom_id res chain seq x y z
N SER A 1 1.52 -24.83 24.54
CA SER A 1 0.51 -23.84 24.12
C SER A 1 -0.37 -24.49 23.07
N ALA A 2 -1.67 -24.66 23.34
CA ALA A 2 -2.60 -25.22 22.36
C ALA A 2 -3.01 -24.09 21.40
N TYR A 3 -2.55 -24.17 20.15
CA TYR A 3 -3.00 -23.25 19.10
C TYR A 3 -4.41 -23.68 18.68
N HIS A 4 -5.42 -22.93 19.11
CA HIS A 4 -6.76 -23.11 18.55
C HIS A 4 -6.77 -22.44 17.17
N VAL A 5 -6.82 -23.25 16.12
CA VAL A 5 -7.04 -22.77 14.76
C VAL A 5 -8.50 -22.33 14.67
N VAL A 6 -8.73 -21.02 14.76
CA VAL A 6 -10.06 -20.45 14.62
C VAL A 6 -10.27 -20.05 13.17
N THR A 7 -11.07 -20.84 12.46
CA THR A 7 -11.45 -20.59 11.05
C THR A 7 -12.69 -19.71 10.90
N ASP A 8 -13.18 -19.11 11.99
CA ASP A 8 -14.36 -18.27 11.94
C ASP A 8 -14.06 -16.94 11.22
N VAL A 9 -14.73 -16.74 10.08
CA VAL A 9 -14.64 -15.53 9.26
C VAL A 9 -15.02 -14.27 10.06
N ALA A 10 -15.88 -14.40 11.08
CA ALA A 10 -16.23 -13.30 11.97
C ALA A 10 -15.01 -12.79 12.74
N ILE A 11 -14.16 -13.69 13.24
CA ILE A 11 -12.95 -13.30 13.99
C ILE A 11 -11.93 -12.62 13.07
N LEU A 12 -11.76 -13.15 11.85
CA LEU A 12 -10.89 -12.51 10.85
C LEU A 12 -11.38 -11.10 10.49
N ARG A 13 -12.70 -10.89 10.35
CA ARG A 13 -13.28 -9.57 10.12
C ARG A 13 -12.95 -8.60 11.25
N PHE A 14 -13.12 -9.02 12.51
CA PHE A 14 -12.79 -8.18 13.67
C PHE A 14 -11.30 -7.81 13.70
N MET A 15 -10.41 -8.77 13.40
CA MET A 15 -8.97 -8.51 13.31
C MET A 15 -8.65 -7.46 12.23
N VAL A 16 -9.32 -7.53 11.09
CA VAL A 16 -9.14 -6.54 10.01
C VAL A 16 -9.71 -5.18 10.40
N GLU A 17 -10.84 -5.12 11.09
CA GLU A 17 -11.44 -3.86 11.57
C GLU A 17 -10.54 -3.08 12.51
N VAL A 18 -9.74 -3.75 13.34
CA VAL A 18 -8.81 -3.06 14.25
C VAL A 18 -7.46 -2.76 13.60
N CYS A 19 -6.99 -3.63 12.71
CA CYS A 19 -5.65 -3.51 12.13
C CYS A 19 -5.59 -2.70 10.83
N TRP A 20 -6.71 -2.45 10.13
CA TRP A 20 -6.65 -1.81 8.79
C TRP A 20 -6.04 -0.41 8.81
N GLY A 21 -6.34 0.41 9.83
CA GLY A 21 -5.78 1.75 9.98
C GLY A 21 -4.25 1.74 10.14
N PRO A 22 -3.72 1.00 11.13
CA PRO A 22 -2.27 0.81 11.28
C PRO A 22 -1.60 0.19 10.04
N MET A 23 -2.21 -0.80 9.39
CA MET A 23 -1.69 -1.38 8.14
C MET A 23 -1.60 -0.32 7.04
N LEU A 24 -2.68 0.45 6.83
CA LEU A 24 -2.73 1.52 5.84
C LEU A 24 -1.64 2.56 6.11
N ALA A 25 -1.49 2.99 7.36
CA ALA A 25 -0.48 3.95 7.77
C ALA A 25 0.94 3.41 7.55
N ALA A 26 1.23 2.19 8.01
CA ALA A 26 2.54 1.57 7.85
C ALA A 26 2.93 1.44 6.38
N PHE A 27 2.06 0.88 5.54
CA PHE A 27 2.35 0.73 4.11
C PHE A 27 2.49 2.09 3.41
N SER A 28 1.68 3.08 3.79
CA SER A 28 1.76 4.43 3.21
C SER A 28 3.07 5.12 3.58
N VAL A 29 3.48 5.04 4.84
CA VAL A 29 4.76 5.61 5.31
C VAL A 29 5.94 4.94 4.61
N THR A 30 5.94 3.61 4.50
CA THR A 30 7.00 2.90 3.80
C THR A 30 7.04 3.25 2.31
N LEU A 31 5.90 3.40 1.64
CA LEU A 31 5.84 3.83 0.24
C LEU A 31 6.30 5.28 0.02
N ASP A 32 6.05 6.16 0.98
CA ASP A 32 6.40 7.58 0.89
C ASP A 32 7.88 7.85 1.19
N GLN A 33 8.45 7.10 2.15
CA GLN A 33 9.75 7.46 2.76
C GLN A 33 10.87 6.44 2.51
N SER A 34 10.59 5.26 1.95
CA SER A 34 11.61 4.23 1.76
C SER A 34 12.25 4.29 0.37
N ASP A 35 13.58 4.40 0.33
CA ASP A 35 14.39 4.20 -0.88
C ASP A 35 14.72 2.71 -1.13
N ASP A 36 14.37 1.81 -0.20
CA ASP A 36 14.59 0.38 -0.35
C ASP A 36 13.49 -0.27 -1.19
N ARG A 37 13.88 -0.70 -2.40
CA ARG A 37 13.01 -1.39 -3.35
C ARG A 37 12.31 -2.62 -2.75
N VAL A 38 12.95 -3.31 -1.81
CA VAL A 38 12.35 -4.48 -1.14
C VAL A 38 11.21 -4.04 -0.22
N ALA A 39 11.45 -3.05 0.63
CA ALA A 39 10.42 -2.47 1.50
C ALA A 39 9.24 -1.85 0.71
N THR A 40 9.52 -1.16 -0.40
CA THR A 40 8.49 -0.67 -1.33
C THR A 40 7.65 -1.82 -1.90
N SER A 41 8.31 -2.87 -2.42
CA SER A 41 7.63 -4.03 -2.99
C SER A 41 6.77 -4.77 -1.97
N GLN A 42 7.26 -4.93 -0.74
CA GLN A 42 6.51 -5.55 0.35
C GLN A 42 5.27 -4.71 0.73
N SER A 43 5.40 -3.39 0.74
CA SER A 43 4.29 -2.49 1.03
C SER A 43 3.20 -2.55 -0.05
N LEU A 44 3.58 -2.58 -1.32
CA LEU A 44 2.65 -2.79 -2.44
C LEU A 44 1.96 -4.15 -2.36
N GLN A 45 2.71 -5.19 -1.99
CA GLN A 45 2.13 -6.51 -1.75
C GLN A 45 1.17 -6.47 -0.57
N GLY A 46 1.49 -5.77 0.52
CA GLY A 46 0.61 -5.55 1.67
C GLY A 46 -0.70 -4.88 1.28
N PHE A 47 -0.63 -3.80 0.49
CA PHE A 47 -1.80 -3.13 -0.09
C PHE A 47 -2.67 -4.08 -0.92
N ARG A 48 -2.08 -4.88 -1.81
CA ARG A 48 -2.82 -5.85 -2.63
C ARG A 48 -3.58 -6.86 -1.77
N HIS A 49 -2.94 -7.41 -0.74
CA HIS A 49 -3.58 -8.34 0.18
C HIS A 49 -4.67 -7.67 1.01
N ALA A 50 -4.43 -6.47 1.51
CA ALA A 50 -5.42 -5.71 2.29
C ALA A 50 -6.68 -5.39 1.47
N VAL A 51 -6.53 -4.97 0.21
CA VAL A 51 -7.65 -4.77 -0.72
C VAL A 51 -8.40 -6.08 -0.97
N HIS A 52 -7.68 -7.18 -1.19
CA HIS A 52 -8.30 -8.48 -1.43
C HIS A 52 -9.11 -8.95 -0.21
N VAL A 53 -8.51 -8.92 0.98
CA VAL A 53 -9.13 -9.36 2.23
C VAL A 53 -10.37 -8.53 2.55
N THR A 54 -10.26 -7.20 2.47
CA THR A 54 -11.40 -6.29 2.70
C THR A 54 -12.51 -6.47 1.67
N ALA A 55 -12.18 -6.76 0.40
CA ALA A 55 -13.17 -7.08 -0.63
C ALA A 55 -13.91 -8.40 -0.34
N VAL A 56 -13.18 -9.48 -0.03
CA VAL A 56 -13.77 -10.80 0.31
C VAL A 56 -14.68 -10.70 1.55
N MET A 57 -14.32 -9.85 2.51
CA MET A 57 -15.14 -9.61 3.70
C MET A 57 -16.26 -8.57 3.48
N GLY A 58 -16.38 -7.93 2.32
CA GLY A 58 -17.40 -6.90 2.08
C GLY A 58 -17.20 -5.60 2.89
N MET A 59 -15.97 -5.32 3.32
CA MET A 59 -15.58 -4.13 4.08
C MET A 59 -15.28 -2.95 3.13
N GLN A 60 -16.32 -2.40 2.53
CA GLN A 60 -16.21 -1.44 1.42
C GLN A 60 -15.42 -0.17 1.80
N THR A 61 -15.69 0.44 2.95
CA THR A 61 -15.00 1.66 3.40
C THR A 61 -13.49 1.44 3.53
N GLN A 62 -13.09 0.33 4.15
CA GLN A 62 -11.69 -0.02 4.35
C GLN A 62 -11.01 -0.32 3.01
N ARG A 63 -11.67 -1.09 2.14
CA ARG A 63 -11.20 -1.36 0.77
C ARG A 63 -10.94 -0.06 0.02
N ASP A 64 -11.90 0.85 0.03
CA ASP A 64 -11.82 2.11 -0.73
C ASP A 64 -10.70 3.01 -0.19
N ALA A 65 -10.46 3.01 1.12
CA ALA A 65 -9.32 3.69 1.72
C ALA A 65 -7.97 3.12 1.21
N PHE A 66 -7.82 1.79 1.18
CA PHE A 66 -6.61 1.16 0.63
C PHE A 66 -6.42 1.47 -0.86
N VAL A 67 -7.47 1.34 -1.68
CA VAL A 67 -7.41 1.62 -3.12
C VAL A 67 -7.07 3.09 -3.38
N THR A 68 -7.68 4.01 -2.64
CA THR A 68 -7.41 5.45 -2.76
C THR A 68 -5.95 5.77 -2.44
N SER A 69 -5.39 5.18 -1.38
CA SER A 69 -3.97 5.39 -1.05
C SER A 69 -3.05 4.86 -2.15
N VAL A 70 -3.29 3.66 -2.69
CA VAL A 70 -2.49 3.12 -3.83
C VAL A 70 -2.57 4.03 -5.06
N ALA A 71 -3.76 4.55 -5.38
CA ALA A 71 -3.95 5.46 -6.49
C ALA A 71 -3.16 6.77 -6.30
N LYS A 72 -3.17 7.33 -5.09
CA LYS A 72 -2.38 8.52 -4.74
C LYS A 72 -0.88 8.29 -4.95
N PHE A 73 -0.34 7.18 -4.44
CA PHE A 73 1.08 6.86 -4.61
C PHE A 73 1.48 6.64 -6.07
N THR A 74 0.64 5.95 -6.85
CA THR A 74 0.89 5.76 -8.29
C THR A 74 0.98 7.10 -9.01
N TYR A 75 0.04 8.01 -8.75
CA TYR A 75 0.05 9.33 -9.35
C TYR A 75 1.26 10.18 -8.93
N LEU A 76 1.59 10.19 -7.64
CA LEU A 76 2.74 10.92 -7.10
C LEU A 76 4.05 10.39 -7.69
N HIS A 77 4.19 9.07 -7.80
CA HIS A 77 5.35 8.43 -8.39
C HIS A 77 5.50 8.78 -9.87
N CYS A 78 4.41 8.74 -10.66
CA CYS A 78 4.43 9.20 -12.04
C CYS A 78 4.88 10.68 -12.15
N ALA A 79 4.38 11.56 -11.28
CA ALA A 79 4.80 12.96 -11.26
C ALA A 79 6.29 13.12 -10.89
N GLY A 80 6.80 12.31 -9.97
CA GLY A 80 8.22 12.26 -9.61
C GLY A 80 9.10 11.83 -10.79
N ASP A 81 8.73 10.73 -11.47
CA ASP A 81 9.43 10.22 -12.66
C ASP A 81 9.49 11.25 -13.80
N MET A 82 8.38 11.98 -14.01
CA MET A 82 8.31 13.03 -15.03
C MET A 82 9.23 14.21 -14.71
N LYS A 83 9.29 14.64 -13.44
CA LYS A 83 10.19 15.71 -13.01
C LYS A 83 11.66 15.31 -13.16
N GLN A 84 12.02 14.09 -12.79
CA GLN A 84 13.39 13.60 -12.90
C GLN A 84 13.87 13.57 -14.36
N LYS A 85 13.04 13.05 -15.28
CA LYS A 85 13.35 13.02 -16.73
C LYS A 85 13.58 14.40 -17.34
N ASN A 86 12.80 15.41 -16.95
CA ASN A 86 13.01 16.78 -17.44
C ASN A 86 14.36 17.36 -16.97
N VAL A 87 14.79 17.05 -15.74
CA VAL A 87 16.08 17.49 -15.20
C VAL A 87 17.24 16.81 -15.94
N ASP A 88 17.15 15.51 -16.19
CA ASP A 88 18.21 14.78 -16.90
C ASP A 88 18.29 15.18 -18.38
N ALA A 89 17.15 15.46 -19.04
CA ALA A 89 17.12 15.95 -20.41
C ALA A 89 17.79 17.33 -20.58
N VAL A 90 17.68 18.21 -19.59
CA VAL A 90 18.38 19.51 -19.60
C VAL A 90 19.88 19.34 -19.46
N LYS A 91 20.34 18.39 -18.63
CA LYS A 91 21.77 18.13 -18.42
C LYS A 91 22.47 17.48 -19.61
N VAL A 92 21.75 16.73 -20.44
CA VAL A 92 22.32 16.04 -21.62
C VAL A 92 22.58 16.99 -22.81
N ASN A 93 22.02 18.20 -22.80
CA ASN A 93 22.17 19.17 -23.91
C ASN A 93 23.34 20.17 -23.74
N GLU A 94 24.21 19.98 -22.75
CA GLU A 94 25.38 20.82 -22.50
C GLU A 94 26.69 20.04 -22.74
N SER A 95 26.81 19.36 -23.88
CA SER A 95 28.01 18.62 -24.31
C SER A 95 28.32 18.84 -25.79
#